data_AF-A0A2M6YI15-F1
#
_entry.id   AF-A0A2M6YI15-F1
#
_cell.length_a   1.000
_cell.length_b   1.000
_cell.length_c   1.000
_cell.angle_alpha   90.00
_cell.angle_beta   90.00
_cell.angle_gamma   90.00
#
_symmetry.space_group_name_H-M   'P 1'
#
loop_
_entity.id
_entity.type
_entity.pdbx_description
1 polymer ?
#
loop_
_entity_poly.entity_id
_entity_poly.type
_entity_poly.pdbx_seq_one_letter_code
_entity_poly.pdbx_strand_id
1 'polypeptide(L)'
;MADNQMMQVIKLFKLVDCLAARGGATLDEIREALDISERSAHRWLQTIEELGFPLCDEESGGGRGKRYSLLPTYTKKLPNMTVPDAGLQPSEVLAFYFLKGQDRLFQGTVIEKTWIAL
;
A
#
# COMPACT_ATOMS: atom_id res chain seq x y z
N MET A 1 15.81 5.84 10.68
CA MET A 1 15.18 4.56 10.27
C MET A 1 13.65 4.69 10.21
N ALA A 2 13.00 5.24 11.24
CA ALA A 2 11.56 5.52 11.25
C ALA A 2 11.09 6.44 10.09
N ASP A 3 11.88 7.47 9.73
CA ASP A 3 11.54 8.38 8.63
C ASP A 3 11.42 7.68 7.27
N ASN A 4 12.26 6.66 7.02
CA ASN A 4 12.20 5.89 5.79
C ASN A 4 10.94 5.01 5.75
N GLN A 5 10.56 4.39 6.88
CA GLN A 5 9.34 3.59 6.98
C GLN A 5 8.09 4.44 6.80
N MET A 6 8.04 5.62 7.42
CA MET A 6 6.92 6.57 7.24
C MET A 6 6.78 6.99 5.77
N MET A 7 7.91 7.23 5.09
CA MET A 7 7.90 7.56 3.67
C MET A 7 7.35 6.41 2.80
N GLN A 8 7.65 5.14 3.12
CA GLN A 8 7.07 3.99 2.40
C GLN A 8 5.55 3.93 2.60
N VAL A 9 5.06 4.15 3.82
CA VAL A 9 3.62 4.15 4.12
C VAL A 9 2.90 5.27 3.36
N ILE A 10 3.50 6.45 3.27
CA ILE A 10 2.94 7.56 2.47
C ILE A 10 2.86 7.18 0.98
N LYS A 11 3.90 6.52 0.44
CA LYS A 11 3.89 6.04 -0.96
C LYS A 11 2.81 4.99 -1.20
N LEU A 12 2.61 4.07 -0.24
CA LEU A 12 1.53 3.09 -0.29
C LEU A 12 0.15 3.76 -0.39
N PHE A 13 -0.15 4.74 0.46
CA PHE A 13 -1.45 5.42 0.41
C PHE A 13 -1.64 6.21 -0.89
N LYS A 14 -0.62 6.92 -1.36
CA LYS A 14 -0.67 7.60 -2.67
C LYS A 14 -0.94 6.65 -3.82
N LEU A 15 -0.31 5.47 -3.80
CA LEU A 15 -0.52 4.45 -4.81
C LEU A 15 -1.97 3.95 -4.79
N VAL A 16 -2.51 3.68 -3.61
CA VAL A 16 -3.92 3.26 -3.45
C VAL A 16 -4.86 4.32 -3.99
N ASP A 17 -4.62 5.60 -3.71
CA ASP A 17 -5.39 6.71 -4.27
C ASP A 17 -5.32 6.75 -5.80
N CYS A 18 -4.14 6.55 -6.40
CA CYS A 18 -3.98 6.46 -7.86
C CYS A 18 -4.79 5.30 -8.45
N LEU A 19 -4.70 4.12 -7.84
CA LEU A 19 -5.35 2.91 -8.35
C LEU A 19 -6.87 2.90 -8.12
N ALA A 20 -7.35 3.61 -7.09
CA ALA A 20 -8.78 3.76 -6.79
C ALA A 20 -9.44 4.92 -7.56
N ALA A 21 -8.67 5.70 -8.32
CA ALA A 21 -9.20 6.74 -9.19
C ALA A 21 -10.14 6.15 -10.25
N ARG A 22 -11.08 6.97 -10.76
CA ARG A 22 -12.01 6.54 -11.81
C ARG A 22 -11.22 6.12 -13.06
N GLY A 23 -11.26 4.84 -13.41
CA GLY A 23 -10.54 4.27 -14.55
C GLY A 23 -9.08 3.91 -14.27
N GLY A 24 -8.68 3.82 -12.99
CA GLY A 24 -7.33 3.45 -12.59
C GLY A 24 -6.25 4.47 -12.99
N ALA A 25 -5.00 4.01 -12.97
CA ALA A 25 -3.83 4.80 -13.31
C ALA A 25 -2.92 4.06 -14.31
N THR A 26 -2.25 4.81 -15.19
CA THR A 26 -1.15 4.27 -16.00
C THR A 26 0.13 4.15 -15.18
N LEU A 27 1.11 3.40 -15.69
CA LEU A 27 2.42 3.29 -15.04
C LEU A 27 3.10 4.66 -14.90
N ASP A 28 2.96 5.55 -15.87
CA ASP A 28 3.56 6.89 -15.84
C ASP A 28 2.87 7.80 -14.81
N GLU A 29 1.55 7.74 -14.70
CA GLU A 29 0.79 8.48 -13.66
C GLU A 29 1.22 8.03 -12.25
N ILE A 30 1.46 6.72 -12.05
CA ILE A 30 1.96 6.19 -10.78
C ILE A 30 3.38 6.68 -10.49
N ARG A 31 4.26 6.65 -11.48
CA ARG A 31 5.65 7.11 -11.32
C ARG A 31 5.73 8.57 -10.93
N GLU A 32 4.92 9.41 -11.57
CA GLU A 32 4.84 10.84 -11.29
C GLU A 32 4.28 11.09 -9.88
N ALA A 33 3.18 10.44 -9.51
CA ALA A 33 2.55 10.63 -8.20
C ALA A 33 3.44 10.21 -7.02
N LEU A 34 4.24 9.16 -7.19
CA LEU A 34 5.12 8.62 -6.15
C LEU A 34 6.56 9.16 -6.22
N ASP A 35 6.91 9.89 -7.28
CA ASP A 35 8.27 10.33 -7.61
C ASP A 35 9.28 9.16 -7.57
N ILE A 36 9.04 8.18 -8.44
CA ILE A 36 9.84 6.93 -8.50
C ILE A 36 10.18 6.50 -9.92
N SER A 37 11.21 5.66 -10.02
CA SER A 37 11.56 5.00 -11.27
C SER A 37 10.51 3.97 -11.69
N GLU A 38 10.50 3.63 -12.97
CA GLU A 38 9.61 2.63 -13.56
C GLU A 38 9.72 1.25 -12.89
N ARG A 39 10.96 0.80 -12.65
CA ARG A 39 11.23 -0.45 -11.92
C ARG A 39 10.62 -0.45 -10.52
N SER A 40 10.71 0.70 -9.83
CA SER A 40 10.11 0.85 -8.51
C SER A 40 8.59 0.87 -8.58
N ALA A 41 7.99 1.46 -9.62
CA ALA A 41 6.55 1.44 -9.81
C ALA A 41 6.02 0.00 -10.02
N HIS A 42 6.70 -0.81 -10.85
CA HIS A 42 6.36 -2.23 -11.00
C HIS A 42 6.48 -3.01 -9.69
N ARG A 43 7.53 -2.76 -8.90
CA ARG A 43 7.67 -3.38 -7.57
C ARG A 43 6.53 -3.00 -6.64
N TRP A 44 6.12 -1.74 -6.64
CA TRP A 44 5.00 -1.27 -5.83
C TRP A 44 3.67 -1.92 -6.24
N LEU A 45 3.43 -2.10 -7.54
CA LEU A 45 2.27 -2.85 -8.04
C LEU A 45 2.30 -4.30 -7.55
N GLN A 46 3.45 -4.98 -7.67
CA GLN A 46 3.63 -6.33 -7.15
C GLN A 46 3.39 -6.39 -5.63
N THR A 47 3.88 -5.42 -4.86
CA THR A 47 3.64 -5.35 -3.42
C THR A 47 2.16 -5.24 -3.08
N ILE A 48 1.37 -4.46 -3.85
CA ILE A 48 -0.08 -4.36 -3.65
C ILE A 48 -0.76 -5.72 -3.87
N GLU A 49 -0.36 -6.47 -4.89
CA GLU A 49 -0.88 -7.83 -5.14
C GLU A 49 -0.46 -8.82 -4.05
N GLU A 50 0.79 -8.77 -3.61
CA GLU A 50 1.32 -9.60 -2.50
C GLU A 50 0.61 -9.32 -1.17
N LEU A 51 0.16 -8.08 -0.95
CA LEU A 51 -0.68 -7.70 0.18
C LEU A 51 -2.12 -8.21 0.07
N GLY A 52 -2.50 -8.83 -1.06
CA GLY A 52 -3.82 -9.40 -1.29
C GLY A 52 -4.83 -8.43 -1.90
N PHE A 53 -4.38 -7.29 -2.44
CA PHE A 53 -5.23 -6.34 -3.14
C PHE A 53 -5.17 -6.58 -4.66
N PRO A 54 -6.18 -7.22 -5.26
CA PRO A 54 -6.14 -7.59 -6.68
C PRO A 54 -6.16 -6.35 -7.59
N LEU A 55 -5.24 -6.33 -8.56
CA LEU A 55 -5.19 -5.34 -9.62
C LEU A 55 -5.97 -5.83 -10.84
N CYS A 56 -6.78 -4.94 -11.41
CA CYS A 56 -7.38 -5.14 -12.72
C CYS A 56 -6.55 -4.43 -13.78
N ASP A 57 -6.15 -5.20 -14.79
CA ASP A 57 -5.46 -4.72 -15.98
C ASP A 57 -6.47 -4.54 -17.12
N GLU A 58 -6.86 -3.29 -17.37
CA GLU A 58 -7.64 -2.98 -18.56
C GLU A 58 -6.69 -2.51 -19.67
N GLU A 59 -6.56 -3.33 -20.71
CA GLU A 59 -6.04 -2.84 -21.99
C GLU A 59 -7.03 -1.81 -22.51
N SER A 60 -6.69 -0.52 -22.39
CA SER A 60 -7.55 0.53 -22.89
C SER A 60 -7.60 0.42 -24.41
N GLY A 61 -8.70 -0.11 -24.95
CA GLY A 61 -8.92 -0.36 -26.39
C GLY A 61 -8.91 0.87 -27.30
N GLY A 62 -8.37 2.00 -26.85
CA GLY A 62 -8.22 3.27 -27.58
C GLY A 62 -6.80 3.83 -27.59
N GLY A 63 -5.76 3.00 -27.43
CA GLY A 63 -4.35 3.42 -27.57
C GLY A 63 -3.79 4.18 -26.36
N ARG A 64 -4.56 4.35 -25.29
CA ARG A 64 -4.01 4.72 -23.98
C ARG A 64 -3.34 3.47 -23.42
N GLY A 65 -2.11 3.60 -22.91
CA GLY A 65 -1.36 2.46 -22.38
C GLY A 65 -2.11 1.71 -21.26
N LYS A 66 -1.58 0.54 -20.90
CA LYS A 66 -2.09 -0.33 -19.84
C LYS A 66 -2.44 0.46 -18.56
N ARG A 67 -3.66 0.27 -18.05
CA ARG A 67 -4.17 0.90 -16.84
C ARG A 67 -4.35 -0.12 -15.72
N TYR A 68 -3.88 0.24 -14.54
CA TYR A 68 -3.98 -0.53 -13.31
C TYR A 68 -5.05 0.08 -12.42
N SER A 69 -5.97 -0.74 -11.93
CA SER A 69 -7.02 -0.30 -11.00
C SER A 69 -7.23 -1.30 -9.88
N LEU A 70 -7.67 -0.81 -8.72
CA LEU A 70 -8.12 -1.70 -7.64
C LEU A 70 -9.59 -2.04 -7.84
N LEU A 71 -9.95 -3.30 -7.57
CA LEU A 71 -11.36 -3.69 -7.48
C LEU A 71 -12.06 -2.84 -6.42
N PRO A 72 -13.19 -2.17 -6.74
CA PRO A 72 -13.84 -1.24 -5.82
C PRO A 72 -14.16 -1.84 -4.45
N THR A 73 -14.46 -3.14 -4.39
CA THR A 73 -14.75 -3.90 -3.16
C THR A 73 -13.58 -3.95 -2.18
N TYR A 74 -12.34 -3.76 -2.65
CA TYR A 74 -11.11 -3.83 -1.83
C TYR A 74 -10.65 -2.44 -1.37
N THR A 75 -11.47 -1.42 -1.54
CA THR A 75 -11.14 -0.04 -1.20
C THR A 75 -12.22 0.57 -0.31
N LYS A 76 -11.79 1.27 0.73
CA LYS A 76 -12.67 2.07 1.59
C LYS A 76 -12.35 3.54 1.41
N LYS A 77 -13.35 4.31 0.99
CA LYS A 77 -13.24 5.77 0.87
C LYS A 77 -13.38 6.42 2.24
N LEU A 78 -12.34 7.14 2.66
CA LEU A 78 -12.37 8.07 3.78
C LEU A 78 -12.51 9.50 3.23
N PRO A 79 -12.88 10.49 4.07
CA PRO A 79 -13.11 11.86 3.60
C PRO A 79 -11.93 12.49 2.83
N ASN A 80 -10.69 12.12 3.18
CA ASN A 80 -9.47 12.74 2.64
C ASN A 80 -8.54 11.75 1.92
N MET A 81 -8.88 10.45 1.86
CA MET A 81 -8.03 9.43 1.23
C MET A 81 -8.82 8.15 0.97
N THR A 82 -8.34 7.34 0.04
CA THR A 82 -8.78 5.96 -0.13
C THR A 82 -7.78 5.06 0.57
N VAL A 83 -8.28 4.17 1.42
CA VAL A 83 -7.45 3.15 2.05
C VAL A 83 -7.83 1.77 1.52
N PRO A 84 -6.88 0.83 1.48
CA PRO A 84 -7.23 -0.56 1.23
C PRO A 84 -8.16 -1.07 2.32
N ASP A 85 -9.22 -1.78 1.94
CA ASP A 85 -10.06 -2.48 2.92
C ASP A 85 -9.42 -3.82 3.26
N ALA A 86 -8.77 -3.88 4.43
CA ALA A 86 -8.13 -5.08 4.94
C ALA A 86 -9.12 -6.07 5.58
N GLY A 87 -10.42 -5.74 5.66
CA GLY A 87 -11.45 -6.66 6.19
C GLY A 87 -11.31 -6.99 7.68
N LEU A 88 -10.54 -6.20 8.44
CA LEU A 88 -10.19 -6.50 9.83
C LEU A 88 -11.40 -6.50 10.76
N GLN A 89 -11.52 -7.57 11.54
CA GLN A 89 -12.47 -7.67 12.65
C GLN A 89 -12.03 -6.82 13.84
N PRO A 90 -12.96 -6.36 14.71
CA PRO A 90 -12.60 -5.57 15.90
C PRO A 90 -11.56 -6.24 16.81
N SER A 91 -11.60 -7.57 16.93
CA SER A 91 -10.61 -8.36 17.68
C SER A 91 -9.20 -8.27 17.07
N GLU A 92 -9.09 -8.23 15.74
CA GLU A 92 -7.82 -8.12 15.03
C GLU A 92 -7.26 -6.70 15.13
N VAL A 93 -8.13 -5.69 15.06
CA VAL A 93 -7.75 -4.29 15.33
C VAL A 93 -7.18 -4.16 16.74
N LEU A 94 -7.84 -4.75 17.74
CA LEU A 94 -7.35 -4.77 19.12
C LEU A 94 -6.01 -5.50 19.23
N ALA A 95 -5.84 -6.63 18.53
CA ALA A 95 -4.57 -7.35 18.47
C ALA A 95 -3.45 -6.49 17.89
N PHE A 96 -3.69 -5.74 16.80
CA PHE A 96 -2.72 -4.80 16.24
C PHE A 96 -2.35 -3.68 17.23
N TYR A 97 -3.33 -3.13 17.96
CA TYR A 97 -3.06 -2.14 19.01
C TYR A 97 -2.22 -2.73 20.15
N PHE A 98 -2.50 -3.97 20.55
CA PHE A 98 -1.72 -4.67 21.57
C PHE A 98 -0.27 -4.88 21.10
N LEU A 99 -0.08 -5.42 19.90
CA LEU A 99 1.25 -5.61 19.29
C LEU A 99 2.03 -4.30 19.19
N LYS A 100 1.38 -3.22 18.74
CA LYS A 100 2.00 -1.88 18.70
C LYS A 100 2.40 -1.37 20.09
N GLY A 101 1.61 -1.68 21.12
CA GLY A 101 1.92 -1.32 22.51
C GLY A 101 3.12 -2.09 23.08
N GLN A 102 3.35 -3.32 22.62
CA GLN A 102 4.46 -4.17 23.04
C GLN A 102 5.81 -3.74 22.43
N ASP A 103 5.80 -3.03 21.29
CA ASP A 103 7.01 -2.56 20.61
C ASP A 103 7.91 -1.73 21.55
N ARG A 104 7.30 -0.95 22.45
CA ARG A 104 8.00 -0.13 23.45
C ARG A 104 8.65 -0.95 24.57
N LEU A 105 8.13 -2.15 24.86
CA LEU A 105 8.65 -3.02 25.92
C LEU A 105 9.93 -3.74 25.50
N PHE A 106 10.15 -3.89 24.19
CA PHE A 106 11.31 -4.60 23.65
C PHE A 106 12.44 -3.67 23.18
N GLN A 107 12.25 -2.35 23.22
CA GLN A 107 13.28 -1.37 22.87
C GLN A 107 14.59 -1.60 23.65
N GLY A 108 15.70 -1.72 22.94
CA GLY A 108 17.04 -1.98 23.46
C GLY A 108 17.34 -3.45 23.77
N THR A 109 16.38 -4.36 23.63
CA THR A 109 16.57 -5.78 23.96
C THR A 109 17.09 -6.60 22.78
N VAL A 110 17.59 -7.81 23.05
CA VAL A 110 18.03 -8.76 22.01
C VAL A 110 16.87 -9.15 21.08
N ILE A 111 15.64 -9.13 21.61
CA ILE A 111 14.42 -9.45 20.84
C ILE A 111 14.22 -8.39 19.74
N GLU A 112 14.31 -7.09 20.05
CA GLU A 112 14.22 -6.01 19.05
C GLU A 112 15.23 -6.19 17.91
N LYS A 113 16.47 -6.59 18.23
CA LYS A 113 17.53 -6.79 17.24
C LYS A 113 17.27 -7.97 16.31
N THR A 114 16.44 -8.93 16.73
CA THR A 114 16.14 -10.14 15.97
C THR A 114 14.96 -9.92 15.00
N TRP A 115 14.04 -9.00 15.29
CA TRP A 115 12.87 -8.69 14.46
C TRP A 115 13.20 -7.97 13.14
N ILE A 116 14.38 -7.35 13.03
CA ILE A 116 14.84 -6.64 11.82
C ILE A 116 15.56 -7.58 10.84
N ALA A 117 15.85 -8.83 11.23
CA ALA A 117 16.68 -9.77 10.48
C ALA A 117 15.90 -10.90 9.77
N LEU A 118 14.57 -10.90 9.84
CA LEU A 118 13.65 -11.78 9.10
C LEU A 118 12.80 -10.94 8.14
#